data_AF-A0A399QXD0-F1
#
_entry.id   AF-A0A399QXD0-F1
#
_cell.length_a   1.000
_cell.length_b   1.000
_cell.length_c   1.000
_cell.angle_alpha   90.00
_cell.angle_beta   90.00
_cell.angle_gamma   90.00
#
_symmetry.space_group_name_H-M   'P 1'
#
loop_
_entity.id
_entity.type
_entity.pdbx_description
1 polymer ?
#
loop_
_entity_poly.entity_id
_entity_poly.type
_entity_poly.pdbx_seq_one_letter_code
_entity_poly.pdbx_strand_id
1 'polypeptide(L)'
;MEWGWDNARALLGIALIFAIGWGLSEKRSQFPVRLVLGAVVMQFAFALVLFGIPFVRNLLFKANFIVEALQEATRNGTSFVFGYVGDNQAASEIMTGDAPPLFFFQILPVVIVVAALSAILWHWHILRWVTKGFAFIFRKLMGLGGATSLAVSANVFMGMTEAPVLVKPYIKGMTRSEIFILMTAGFATIAGSVLVIYTTFLDGVMANPLAQLLTASIIAAPAAVAMALVMVPETVDSSARAHEPDFKYNSTMDAFATGAADGLQIVLNIATMLIAALALLWLVNAGLGALPAVGGEPLSIQRVLGWVFSPLMYMIGVPWSEAPLSGSLMGIKTVLTEFVAFIELGNVPADAMDPRTRIITAHAICGFANFGSIGILIGGLNIICPERRSTFLELSWKTLIAGTLATCLSGAVVGALPVQLFIGAAG
;
A
#
# COMPACT_ATOMS: atom_id res chain seq x y z
N MET A 1 -9.48 26.10 7.82
CA MET A 1 -9.89 25.05 6.87
C MET A 1 -10.25 25.75 5.58
N GLU A 2 -9.26 26.04 4.73
CA GLU A 2 -9.53 26.65 3.43
C GLU A 2 -9.95 25.53 2.47
N TRP A 3 -11.16 25.64 1.96
CA TRP A 3 -11.69 24.75 0.92
C TRP A 3 -11.45 25.42 -0.43
N GLY A 4 -10.73 24.73 -1.33
CA GLY A 4 -10.38 25.25 -2.64
C GLY A 4 -10.97 24.44 -3.80
N TRP A 5 -10.72 24.93 -5.02
CA TRP A 5 -11.06 24.21 -6.26
C TRP A 5 -10.45 22.81 -6.30
N ASP A 6 -9.23 22.64 -5.78
CA ASP A 6 -8.56 21.34 -5.76
C ASP A 6 -9.28 20.30 -4.90
N ASN A 7 -9.97 20.72 -3.82
CA ASN A 7 -10.79 19.83 -3.00
C ASN A 7 -12.05 19.36 -3.75
N ALA A 8 -12.74 20.31 -4.41
CA ALA A 8 -13.90 19.99 -5.23
C ALA A 8 -13.52 19.10 -6.42
N ARG A 9 -12.36 19.34 -7.04
CA ARG A 9 -11.82 18.51 -8.11
C ARG A 9 -11.55 17.08 -7.63
N ALA A 10 -10.98 16.90 -6.44
CA ALA A 10 -10.75 15.57 -5.89
C ALA A 10 -12.04 14.75 -5.74
N LEU A 11 -13.17 15.38 -5.39
CA LEU A 11 -14.49 14.72 -5.38
C LEU A 11 -14.92 14.29 -6.80
N LEU A 12 -14.68 15.11 -7.81
CA LEU A 12 -14.88 14.71 -9.21
C LEU A 12 -13.92 13.57 -9.62
N GLY A 13 -12.71 13.56 -9.08
CA GLY A 13 -11.75 12.48 -9.23
C GLY A 13 -12.27 11.14 -8.71
N ILE A 14 -12.96 11.11 -7.56
CA ILE A 14 -13.62 9.90 -7.05
C ILE A 14 -14.64 9.37 -8.07
N ALA A 15 -15.50 10.25 -8.61
CA ALA A 15 -16.48 9.87 -9.62
C ALA A 15 -15.81 9.36 -10.91
N LEU A 16 -14.75 10.02 -11.37
CA LEU A 16 -13.96 9.61 -12.53
C LEU A 16 -13.35 8.22 -12.33
N ILE A 17 -12.75 7.94 -11.17
CA ILE A 17 -12.13 6.65 -10.88
C ILE A 17 -13.16 5.53 -10.93
N PHE A 18 -14.34 5.73 -10.33
CA PHE A 18 -15.42 4.74 -10.44
C PHE A 18 -15.96 4.62 -11.88
N ALA A 19 -15.97 5.71 -12.66
CA ALA A 19 -16.34 5.65 -14.07
C ALA A 19 -15.33 4.83 -14.90
N ILE A 20 -14.02 4.95 -14.62
CA ILE A 20 -12.97 4.12 -15.23
C ILE A 20 -13.18 2.64 -14.85
N GLY A 21 -13.37 2.36 -13.56
CA GLY A 21 -13.64 1.00 -13.08
C GLY A 21 -14.90 0.39 -13.70
N TRP A 22 -15.96 1.19 -13.83
CA TRP A 22 -17.20 0.78 -14.49
C TRP A 22 -17.02 0.51 -15.99
N GLY A 23 -16.22 1.33 -16.68
CA GLY A 23 -15.84 1.11 -18.08
C GLY A 23 -15.16 -0.24 -18.31
N LEU A 24 -14.39 -0.71 -17.32
CA LEU A 24 -13.69 -1.98 -17.32
C LEU A 24 -14.47 -3.15 -16.68
N SER A 25 -15.72 -2.91 -16.28
CA SER A 25 -16.56 -3.89 -15.58
C SER A 25 -16.98 -5.06 -16.49
N GLU A 26 -16.96 -6.28 -15.94
CA GLU A 26 -17.51 -7.47 -16.59
C GLU A 26 -19.04 -7.39 -16.78
N LYS A 27 -19.75 -6.69 -15.88
CA LYS A 27 -21.21 -6.58 -15.89
C LYS A 27 -21.66 -5.16 -15.56
N ARG A 28 -21.56 -4.27 -16.54
CA ARG A 28 -21.89 -2.83 -16.41
C ARG A 28 -23.31 -2.53 -15.92
N SER A 29 -24.26 -3.44 -16.14
CA SER A 29 -25.66 -3.30 -15.66
C SER A 29 -25.82 -3.54 -14.16
N GLN A 30 -24.84 -4.17 -13.50
CA GLN A 30 -24.88 -4.52 -12.07
C GLN A 30 -23.97 -3.62 -11.24
N PHE A 31 -24.03 -2.30 -11.45
CA PHE A 31 -23.23 -1.36 -10.67
C PHE A 31 -23.68 -1.32 -9.19
N PRO A 32 -22.81 -1.63 -8.22
CA PRO A 32 -23.21 -1.78 -6.82
C PRO A 32 -23.29 -0.43 -6.09
N VAL A 33 -24.26 0.42 -6.46
CA VAL A 33 -24.39 1.81 -5.98
C VAL A 33 -24.31 1.93 -4.45
N ARG A 34 -25.09 1.13 -3.71
CA ARG A 34 -25.15 1.18 -2.24
C ARG A 34 -23.79 0.90 -1.60
N LEU A 35 -23.03 -0.04 -2.16
CA LEU A 35 -21.72 -0.42 -1.67
C LEU A 35 -20.67 0.62 -2.02
N VAL A 36 -20.69 1.16 -3.24
CA VAL A 36 -19.78 2.23 -3.66
C VAL A 36 -19.95 3.45 -2.77
N LEU A 37 -21.19 3.90 -2.56
CA LEU A 37 -21.47 5.02 -1.65
C LEU A 37 -21.05 4.69 -0.22
N GLY A 38 -21.37 3.49 0.29
CA GLY A 38 -20.97 3.05 1.63
C GLY A 38 -19.46 3.03 1.83
N ALA A 39 -18.70 2.57 0.82
CA ALA A 39 -17.24 2.52 0.87
C ALA A 39 -16.60 3.91 0.79
N VAL A 40 -17.12 4.81 -0.04
CA VAL A 40 -16.66 6.21 -0.07
C VAL A 40 -16.93 6.89 1.27
N VAL A 41 -18.14 6.75 1.81
CA VAL A 41 -18.49 7.27 3.14
C VAL A 41 -17.57 6.68 4.22
N MET A 42 -17.27 5.39 4.14
CA MET A 42 -16.36 4.72 5.09
C MET A 42 -14.93 5.27 5.01
N GLN A 43 -14.40 5.53 3.82
CA GLN A 43 -13.09 6.16 3.65
C GLN A 43 -13.03 7.54 4.28
N PHE A 44 -14.01 8.41 4.00
CA PHE A 44 -14.12 9.72 4.63
C PHE A 44 -14.28 9.61 6.15
N ALA A 45 -15.14 8.69 6.62
CA ALA A 45 -15.36 8.48 8.05
C ALA A 45 -14.08 8.05 8.76
N PHE A 46 -13.32 7.10 8.21
CA PHE A 46 -12.04 6.69 8.79
C PHE A 46 -11.02 7.83 8.79
N ALA A 47 -10.86 8.55 7.67
CA ALA A 47 -9.94 9.69 7.61
C ALA A 47 -10.30 10.77 8.65
N LEU A 48 -11.58 11.10 8.79
CA LEU A 48 -12.08 12.08 9.77
C LEU A 48 -11.99 11.58 11.21
N VAL A 49 -12.19 10.30 11.48
CA VAL A 49 -12.01 9.73 12.83
C VAL A 49 -10.54 9.75 13.22
N LEU A 50 -9.65 9.35 12.31
CA LEU A 50 -8.22 9.23 12.58
C LEU A 50 -7.54 10.60 12.75
N PHE A 51 -7.86 11.59 11.90
CA PHE A 51 -7.22 12.91 11.94
C PHE A 51 -8.09 14.04 12.51
N GLY A 52 -9.42 13.90 12.46
CA GLY A 52 -10.35 14.94 12.92
C GLY A 52 -10.61 14.91 14.42
N ILE A 53 -10.50 13.75 15.07
CA ILE A 53 -10.66 13.63 16.53
C ILE A 53 -9.30 13.89 17.20
N PRO A 54 -9.12 14.96 17.98
CA PRO A 54 -7.81 15.34 18.53
C PRO A 54 -7.16 14.24 19.37
N PHE A 55 -7.97 13.50 20.15
CA PHE A 55 -7.49 12.38 20.95
C PHE A 55 -6.89 11.25 20.09
N VAL A 56 -7.60 10.83 19.04
CA VAL A 56 -7.16 9.76 18.13
C VAL A 56 -5.93 10.22 17.35
N ARG A 57 -5.97 11.45 16.81
CA ARG A 57 -4.85 12.05 16.09
C ARG A 57 -3.58 12.10 16.95
N ASN A 58 -3.70 12.57 18.19
CA ASN A 58 -2.56 12.67 19.10
C ASN A 58 -1.99 11.28 19.46
N LEU A 59 -2.85 10.25 19.55
CA LEU A 59 -2.40 8.87 19.73
C LEU A 59 -1.63 8.36 18.50
N LEU A 60 -2.12 8.63 17.29
CA LEU A 60 -1.44 8.28 16.04
C LEU A 60 -0.10 8.99 15.88
N PHE A 61 -0.03 10.29 16.20
CA PHE A 61 1.21 11.06 16.08
C PHE A 61 2.24 10.61 17.11
N LYS A 62 1.79 10.23 18.31
CA LYS A 62 2.67 9.61 19.30
C LYS A 62 3.18 8.25 18.83
N ALA A 63 2.45 7.51 18.00
CA ALA A 63 2.91 6.20 17.53
C ALA A 63 4.24 6.23 16.74
N ASN A 64 4.74 7.41 16.33
CA ASN A 64 6.07 7.54 15.73
C ASN A 64 7.19 6.95 16.62
N PHE A 65 7.07 7.02 17.96
CA PHE A 65 8.05 6.41 18.86
C PHE A 65 8.16 4.88 18.64
N ILE A 66 7.10 4.23 18.15
CA ILE A 66 7.10 2.78 17.89
C ILE A 66 8.04 2.49 16.72
N VAL A 67 8.03 3.34 15.68
CA VAL A 67 8.93 3.20 14.53
C VAL A 67 10.37 3.40 14.97
N GLU A 68 10.66 4.43 15.78
CA GLU A 68 11.99 4.67 16.35
C GLU A 68 12.47 3.48 17.20
N ALA A 69 11.63 2.99 18.12
CA ALA A 69 11.95 1.84 18.96
C ALA A 69 12.19 0.56 18.14
N LEU A 70 11.41 0.33 17.09
CA LEU A 70 11.61 -0.80 16.18
C LEU A 70 12.92 -0.68 15.40
N GLN A 71 13.26 0.52 14.92
CA GLN A 71 14.53 0.77 14.24
C GLN A 71 15.72 0.59 15.19
N GLU A 72 15.64 1.08 16.42
CA GLU A 72 16.68 0.92 17.44
C GLU A 72 16.86 -0.56 17.82
N ALA A 73 15.76 -1.28 18.07
CA ALA A 73 15.80 -2.71 18.35
C ALA A 73 16.40 -3.50 17.16
N THR A 74 16.02 -3.13 15.94
CA THR A 74 16.59 -3.73 14.71
C THR A 74 18.08 -3.44 14.63
N ARG A 75 18.51 -2.21 14.90
CA ARG A 75 19.92 -1.80 14.89
C ARG A 75 20.74 -2.61 15.89
N ASN A 76 20.22 -2.86 17.09
CA ASN A 76 20.89 -3.73 18.08
C ASN A 76 21.12 -5.14 17.50
N GLY A 77 20.12 -5.70 16.82
CA GLY A 77 20.24 -7.00 16.15
C GLY A 77 21.24 -6.98 14.99
N THR A 78 21.18 -5.98 14.11
CA THR A 78 22.06 -5.88 12.94
C THR A 78 23.51 -5.58 13.33
N SER A 79 23.74 -4.79 14.37
CA SER A 79 25.09 -4.51 14.91
C SER A 79 25.78 -5.79 15.36
N PHE A 80 25.02 -6.71 15.98
CA PHE A 80 25.56 -8.00 16.39
C PHE A 80 25.82 -8.93 15.18
N VAL A 81 24.85 -9.06 14.27
CA VAL A 81 24.91 -10.02 13.15
C VAL A 81 25.88 -9.57 12.05
N PHE A 82 25.89 -8.28 11.73
CA PHE A 82 26.67 -7.71 10.62
C PHE A 82 27.86 -6.85 11.07
N GLY A 83 28.09 -6.71 12.38
CA GLY A 83 29.16 -5.87 12.92
C GLY A 83 28.99 -4.40 12.49
N TYR A 84 30.12 -3.76 12.16
CA TYR A 84 30.19 -2.35 11.75
C TYR A 84 29.39 -1.99 10.48
N VAL A 85 28.98 -2.99 9.70
CA VAL A 85 28.13 -2.79 8.52
C VAL A 85 26.66 -2.55 8.94
N GLY A 86 26.27 -3.08 10.10
CA GLY A 86 24.91 -3.06 10.63
C GLY A 86 24.54 -1.83 11.47
N ASP A 87 25.51 -0.99 11.86
CA ASP A 87 25.30 0.17 12.75
C ASP A 87 25.74 1.52 12.17
N ASN A 88 26.28 1.51 10.95
CA ASN A 88 26.82 2.66 10.21
C ASN A 88 28.10 3.28 10.81
N GLN A 89 28.71 2.70 11.86
CA GLN A 89 29.93 3.23 12.47
C GLN A 89 31.11 3.22 11.48
N ALA A 90 31.27 2.14 10.71
CA ALA A 90 32.31 2.08 9.68
C ALA A 90 32.12 3.16 8.60
N ALA A 91 30.88 3.54 8.28
CA ALA A 91 30.62 4.54 7.26
C ALA A 91 30.92 5.96 7.79
N SER A 92 30.60 6.25 9.05
CA SER A 92 30.96 7.51 9.72
C SER A 92 32.47 7.68 9.98
N GLU A 93 33.22 6.58 10.10
CA GLU A 93 34.68 6.64 10.29
C GLU A 93 35.46 6.81 8.97
N ILE A 94 34.91 6.30 7.86
CA ILE A 94 35.58 6.29 6.55
C ILE A 94 35.18 7.50 5.69
N MET A 95 33.97 8.06 5.89
CA MET A 95 33.47 9.20 5.11
C MET A 95 33.44 10.47 5.95
N THR A 96 33.93 11.59 5.41
CA THR A 96 33.74 12.92 6.00
C THR A 96 32.29 13.38 5.80
N GLY A 97 31.41 13.01 6.74
CA GLY A 97 29.99 13.37 6.78
C GLY A 97 29.11 12.24 7.31
N ASP A 98 27.82 12.51 7.56
CA ASP A 98 26.83 11.48 7.90
C ASP A 98 26.57 10.60 6.66
N ALA A 99 27.31 9.51 6.53
CA ALA A 99 27.11 8.56 5.44
C ALA A 99 25.70 7.97 5.49
N PRO A 100 24.97 7.90 4.36
CA PRO A 100 23.63 7.33 4.35
C PRO A 100 23.67 5.85 4.75
N PRO A 101 22.65 5.36 5.48
CA PRO A 101 22.64 3.99 5.96
C PRO A 101 22.68 2.98 4.81
N LEU A 102 23.43 1.89 4.99
CA LEU A 102 23.52 0.82 3.99
C LEU A 102 22.16 0.12 3.86
N PHE A 103 21.53 0.32 2.70
CA PHE A 103 20.17 -0.12 2.42
C PHE A 103 19.88 -1.57 2.84
N PHE A 104 20.68 -2.53 2.37
CA PHE A 104 20.44 -3.95 2.63
C PHE A 104 20.72 -4.37 4.09
N PHE A 105 21.75 -3.80 4.72
CA PHE A 105 22.23 -4.24 6.03
C PHE A 105 21.63 -3.45 7.20
N GLN A 106 21.06 -2.27 6.95
CA GLN A 106 20.58 -1.37 8.00
C GLN A 106 19.09 -1.02 7.84
N ILE A 107 18.56 -0.97 6.62
CA ILE A 107 17.16 -0.59 6.39
C ILE A 107 16.27 -1.82 6.27
N LEU A 108 16.59 -2.75 5.37
CA LEU A 108 15.77 -3.95 5.14
C LEU A 108 15.57 -4.86 6.36
N PRO A 109 16.52 -5.03 7.31
CA PRO A 109 16.34 -5.96 8.43
C PRO A 109 15.15 -5.64 9.34
N VAL A 110 14.62 -4.41 9.31
CA VAL A 110 13.40 -4.06 10.08
C VAL A 110 12.20 -4.90 9.62
N VAL A 111 12.16 -5.33 8.35
CA VAL A 111 11.13 -6.25 7.83
C VAL A 111 11.14 -7.56 8.59
N ILE A 112 12.32 -8.11 8.91
CA ILE A 112 12.48 -9.37 9.63
C ILE A 112 11.90 -9.23 11.04
N VAL A 113 12.25 -8.14 11.73
CA VAL A 113 11.79 -7.85 13.08
C VAL A 113 10.27 -7.65 13.11
N VAL A 114 9.73 -6.86 12.18
CA VAL A 114 8.29 -6.59 12.12
C VAL A 114 7.49 -7.82 11.69
N ALA A 115 8.00 -8.66 10.79
CA ALA A 115 7.36 -9.92 10.42
C ALA A 115 7.31 -10.90 11.60
N ALA A 116 8.42 -11.05 12.34
CA ALA A 116 8.47 -11.85 13.55
C ALA A 116 7.52 -11.32 14.63
N LEU A 117 7.51 -10.01 14.86
CA LEU A 117 6.60 -9.37 15.82
C LEU A 117 5.14 -9.55 15.41
N SER A 118 4.81 -9.38 14.13
CA SER A 118 3.46 -9.57 13.61
C SER A 118 2.98 -11.01 13.81
N ALA A 119 3.83 -12.00 13.54
CA ALA A 119 3.51 -13.41 13.78
C ALA A 119 3.28 -13.70 15.28
N ILE A 120 4.10 -13.13 16.18
CA ILE A 120 3.91 -13.25 17.64
C ILE A 120 2.58 -12.61 18.06
N LEU A 121 2.30 -11.38 17.64
CA LEU A 121 1.05 -10.67 17.96
C LEU A 121 -0.19 -11.39 17.40
N TRP A 122 -0.03 -12.10 16.29
CA TRP A 122 -1.07 -12.99 15.77
C TRP A 122 -1.27 -14.23 16.65
N HIS A 123 -0.18 -14.86 17.11
CA HIS A 123 -0.24 -15.99 18.04
C HIS A 123 -0.86 -15.59 19.38
N TRP A 124 -0.56 -14.40 19.90
CA TRP A 124 -1.15 -13.83 21.11
C TRP A 124 -2.58 -13.27 20.93
N HIS A 125 -3.19 -13.48 19.76
CA HIS A 125 -4.55 -13.06 19.42
C HIS A 125 -4.80 -11.54 19.38
N ILE A 126 -3.77 -10.70 19.53
CA ILE A 126 -3.90 -9.23 19.46
C ILE A 126 -4.31 -8.81 18.05
N LEU A 127 -3.52 -9.18 17.04
CA LEU A 127 -3.86 -8.87 15.64
C LEU A 127 -5.15 -9.56 15.19
N ARG A 128 -5.48 -10.73 15.75
CA ARG A 128 -6.74 -11.42 15.44
C ARG A 128 -7.96 -10.64 15.93
N TRP A 129 -7.87 -10.04 17.11
CA TRP A 129 -8.97 -9.25 17.65
C TRP A 129 -9.20 -7.99 16.81
N VAL A 130 -8.12 -7.32 16.41
CA VAL A 130 -8.17 -6.15 15.53
C VAL A 130 -8.76 -6.52 14.17
N THR A 131 -8.27 -7.58 13.52
CA THR A 131 -8.78 -8.00 12.20
C THR A 131 -10.23 -8.45 12.25
N LYS A 132 -10.67 -9.14 13.31
CA LYS A 132 -12.09 -9.47 13.51
C LYS A 132 -12.97 -8.24 13.69
N GLY A 133 -12.46 -7.20 14.35
CA GLY A 133 -13.13 -5.90 14.46
C GLY A 133 -13.38 -5.26 13.10
N PHE A 134 -12.34 -5.15 12.26
CA PHE A 134 -12.48 -4.65 10.89
C PHE A 134 -13.37 -5.57 10.02
N ALA A 135 -13.25 -6.89 10.18
CA ALA A 135 -14.04 -7.85 9.42
C ALA A 135 -15.53 -7.71 9.75
N PHE A 136 -15.87 -7.45 11.01
CA PHE A 136 -17.23 -7.14 11.43
C PHE A 136 -17.75 -5.84 10.78
N ILE A 137 -16.94 -4.78 10.76
CA ILE A 137 -17.29 -3.51 10.11
C ILE A 137 -17.56 -3.73 8.63
N PHE A 138 -16.66 -4.41 7.92
CA PHE A 138 -16.79 -4.68 6.49
C PHE A 138 -17.95 -5.62 6.16
N ARG A 139 -18.19 -6.65 6.99
CA ARG A 139 -19.35 -7.53 6.84
C ARG A 139 -20.66 -6.75 7.00
N LYS A 140 -20.75 -5.89 8.01
CA LYS A 140 -21.99 -5.15 8.31
C LYS A 140 -22.26 -4.03 7.30
N LEU A 141 -21.24 -3.30 6.89
CA LEU A 141 -21.39 -2.10 6.05
C LEU A 141 -21.22 -2.37 4.55
N MET A 142 -20.47 -3.41 4.16
CA MET A 142 -20.23 -3.77 2.76
C MET A 142 -20.83 -5.14 2.36
N GLY A 143 -21.50 -5.86 3.27
CA GLY A 143 -22.19 -7.11 2.94
C GLY A 143 -21.27 -8.25 2.49
N LEU A 144 -20.00 -8.20 2.87
CA LEU A 144 -19.00 -9.20 2.49
C LEU A 144 -19.20 -10.54 3.20
N GLY A 145 -18.80 -11.64 2.55
CA GLY A 145 -18.72 -12.96 3.17
C GLY A 145 -17.70 -12.99 4.32
N GLY A 146 -17.83 -13.95 5.25
CA GLY A 146 -16.95 -14.04 6.43
C GLY A 146 -15.47 -14.17 6.06
N ALA A 147 -15.14 -15.13 5.18
CA ALA A 147 -13.78 -15.32 4.69
C ALA A 147 -13.24 -14.06 3.96
N THR A 148 -13.99 -13.49 3.04
CA THR A 148 -13.56 -12.29 2.30
C THR A 148 -13.35 -11.09 3.22
N SER A 149 -14.24 -10.89 4.20
CA SER A 149 -14.12 -9.80 5.19
C SER A 149 -12.86 -9.95 6.03
N LEU A 150 -12.56 -11.18 6.48
CA LEU A 150 -11.35 -11.47 7.25
C LEU A 150 -10.10 -11.19 6.42
N ALA A 151 -10.07 -11.63 5.16
CA ALA A 151 -8.89 -11.42 4.32
C ALA A 151 -8.66 -9.95 3.96
N VAL A 152 -9.72 -9.20 3.63
CA VAL A 152 -9.64 -7.74 3.41
C VAL A 152 -9.14 -7.03 4.67
N SER A 153 -9.62 -7.44 5.84
CA SER A 153 -9.19 -6.87 7.12
C SER A 153 -7.75 -7.22 7.47
N ALA A 154 -7.31 -8.42 7.13
CA ALA A 154 -5.93 -8.84 7.31
C ALA A 154 -4.98 -8.05 6.40
N ASN A 155 -5.35 -7.81 5.13
CA ASN A 155 -4.55 -7.02 4.18
C ASN A 155 -4.28 -5.57 4.65
N VAL A 156 -5.06 -5.02 5.59
CA VAL A 156 -4.76 -3.71 6.20
C VAL A 156 -3.42 -3.73 6.95
N PHE A 157 -3.04 -4.89 7.51
CA PHE A 157 -1.87 -5.05 8.37
C PHE A 157 -0.83 -6.03 7.81
N MET A 158 -1.26 -6.99 7.00
CA MET A 158 -0.45 -8.06 6.41
C MET A 158 -0.27 -7.87 4.91
N GLY A 159 0.78 -8.46 4.37
CA GLY A 159 1.04 -8.40 2.94
C GLY A 159 0.08 -9.22 2.08
N MET A 160 0.09 -8.94 0.78
CA MET A 160 -0.76 -9.61 -0.22
C MET A 160 -0.54 -11.14 -0.32
N THR A 161 0.59 -11.66 0.18
CA THR A 161 0.91 -13.09 0.24
C THR A 161 0.56 -13.74 1.57
N GLU A 162 0.54 -12.96 2.66
CA GLU A 162 0.30 -13.44 4.02
C GLU A 162 -1.20 -13.50 4.32
N ALA A 163 -1.95 -12.45 3.96
CA ALA A 163 -3.39 -12.37 4.24
C ALA A 163 -4.19 -13.54 3.63
N PRO A 164 -3.91 -14.04 2.40
CA PRO A 164 -4.60 -15.20 1.85
C PRO A 164 -4.40 -16.49 2.65
N VAL A 165 -3.29 -16.64 3.39
CA VAL A 165 -3.01 -17.84 4.20
C VAL A 165 -4.09 -18.03 5.27
N LEU A 166 -4.59 -16.93 5.83
CA LEU A 166 -5.63 -16.93 6.86
C LEU A 166 -6.97 -17.49 6.37
N VAL A 167 -7.20 -17.40 5.06
CA VAL A 167 -8.44 -17.86 4.42
C VAL A 167 -8.20 -19.03 3.48
N LYS A 168 -7.00 -19.64 3.53
CA LYS A 168 -6.59 -20.78 2.70
C LYS A 168 -7.68 -21.85 2.55
N PRO A 169 -8.35 -22.33 3.62
CA PRO A 169 -9.37 -23.38 3.51
C PRO A 169 -10.59 -22.98 2.66
N TYR A 170 -10.78 -21.69 2.38
CA TYR A 170 -11.95 -21.17 1.67
C TYR A 170 -11.68 -20.70 0.26
N ILE A 171 -10.43 -20.44 -0.11
CA ILE A 171 -10.08 -19.96 -1.44
C ILE A 171 -10.64 -20.91 -2.52
N LYS A 172 -10.62 -22.22 -2.26
CA LYS A 172 -11.20 -23.22 -3.17
C LYS A 172 -12.70 -23.01 -3.43
N GLY A 173 -13.46 -22.62 -2.41
CA GLY A 173 -14.90 -22.37 -2.47
C GLY A 173 -15.30 -20.92 -2.77
N MET A 174 -14.35 -19.98 -2.75
CA MET A 174 -14.62 -18.57 -3.02
C MET A 174 -15.15 -18.36 -4.44
N THR A 175 -16.08 -17.42 -4.59
CA THR A 175 -16.54 -16.99 -5.92
C THR A 175 -15.39 -16.30 -6.68
N ARG A 176 -15.57 -16.10 -7.99
CA ARG A 176 -14.64 -15.30 -8.79
C ARG A 176 -14.49 -13.87 -8.23
N SER A 177 -15.61 -13.26 -7.83
CA SER A 177 -15.65 -11.92 -7.24
C SER A 177 -14.94 -11.89 -5.88
N GLU A 178 -15.10 -12.90 -5.02
CA GLU A 178 -14.40 -12.98 -3.74
C GLU A 178 -12.88 -13.12 -3.89
N ILE A 179 -12.44 -13.94 -4.85
CA ILE A 179 -11.00 -14.01 -5.19
C ILE A 179 -10.52 -12.66 -5.73
N PHE A 180 -11.32 -11.99 -6.56
CA PHE A 180 -10.94 -10.68 -7.09
C PHE A 180 -10.83 -9.61 -6.00
N ILE A 181 -11.74 -9.61 -5.02
CA ILE A 181 -11.66 -8.74 -3.83
C ILE A 181 -10.41 -9.04 -3.02
N LEU A 182 -10.12 -10.32 -2.77
CA LEU A 182 -8.92 -10.77 -2.05
C LEU A 182 -7.64 -10.25 -2.71
N MET A 183 -7.53 -10.45 -4.03
CA MET A 183 -6.38 -10.01 -4.83
C MET A 183 -6.27 -8.48 -4.86
N THR A 184 -7.38 -7.78 -5.10
CA THR A 184 -7.42 -6.32 -5.20
C THR A 184 -7.08 -5.66 -3.87
N ALA A 185 -7.57 -6.19 -2.75
CA ALA A 185 -7.24 -5.70 -1.42
C ALA A 185 -5.73 -5.81 -1.15
N GLY A 186 -5.10 -6.94 -1.49
CA GLY A 186 -3.65 -7.08 -1.34
C GLY A 186 -2.84 -6.09 -2.18
N PHE A 187 -3.34 -5.68 -3.33
CA PHE A 187 -2.68 -4.69 -4.20
C PHE A 187 -2.94 -3.24 -3.77
N ALA A 188 -4.05 -2.99 -3.10
CA ALA A 188 -4.44 -1.66 -2.66
C ALA A 188 -3.82 -1.28 -1.30
N THR A 189 -3.34 -2.24 -0.52
CA THR A 189 -2.76 -2.02 0.81
C THR A 189 -1.26 -2.31 0.82
N ILE A 190 -0.62 -1.98 1.95
CA ILE A 190 0.77 -2.35 2.24
C ILE A 190 0.85 -3.18 3.52
N ALA A 191 1.88 -4.01 3.63
CA ALA A 191 2.16 -4.75 4.84
C ALA A 191 2.72 -3.83 5.93
N GLY A 192 2.42 -4.14 7.21
CA GLY A 192 3.02 -3.43 8.34
C GLY A 192 4.56 -3.50 8.36
N SER A 193 5.13 -4.58 7.80
CA SER A 193 6.58 -4.79 7.71
C SER A 193 7.33 -3.78 6.85
N VAL A 194 6.73 -3.33 5.75
CA VAL A 194 7.32 -2.31 4.86
C VAL A 194 6.86 -0.90 5.20
N LEU A 195 5.73 -0.75 5.88
CA LEU A 195 5.20 0.55 6.33
C LEU A 195 6.20 1.31 7.22
N VAL A 196 6.94 0.60 8.08
CA VAL A 196 8.00 1.19 8.91
C VAL A 196 9.13 1.76 8.04
N ILE A 197 9.53 1.07 6.98
CA ILE A 197 10.58 1.53 6.06
C ILE A 197 10.14 2.78 5.31
N TYR A 198 8.93 2.77 4.74
CA TYR A 198 8.41 3.93 4.01
C TYR A 198 8.26 5.15 4.92
N THR A 199 7.94 4.91 6.20
CA THR A 199 7.94 5.97 7.22
C THR A 199 9.33 6.59 7.34
N THR A 200 10.40 5.79 7.38
CA THR A 200 11.79 6.26 7.41
C THR A 200 12.16 7.09 6.18
N PHE A 201 11.73 6.69 4.97
CA PHE A 201 12.04 7.45 3.75
C PHE A 201 11.35 8.80 3.68
N LEU A 202 10.21 8.94 4.35
CA LEU A 202 9.43 10.17 4.38
C LEU A 202 9.69 11.03 5.61
N ASP A 203 10.58 10.58 6.49
CA ASP A 203 10.97 11.33 7.67
C ASP A 203 11.69 12.62 7.28
N GLY A 204 11.42 13.70 8.00
CA GLY A 204 11.93 15.05 7.70
C GLY A 204 11.32 15.75 6.47
N VAL A 205 10.65 15.03 5.56
CA VAL A 205 10.07 15.62 4.33
C VAL A 205 8.55 15.61 4.27
N MET A 206 7.89 14.76 5.08
CA MET A 206 6.43 14.70 5.18
C MET A 206 5.98 14.75 6.65
N ALA A 207 4.87 15.44 6.91
CA ALA A 207 4.31 15.51 8.26
C ALA A 207 3.61 14.20 8.67
N ASN A 208 4.01 13.65 9.82
CA ASN A 208 3.43 12.47 10.46
C ASN A 208 3.36 11.23 9.54
N PRO A 209 4.50 10.80 8.95
CA PRO A 209 4.51 9.80 7.88
C PRO A 209 3.84 8.47 8.27
N LEU A 210 4.07 7.99 9.50
CA LEU A 210 3.43 6.78 10.01
C LEU A 210 1.90 6.89 10.00
N ALA A 211 1.37 8.01 10.52
CA ALA A 211 -0.06 8.23 10.61
C ALA A 211 -0.70 8.34 9.20
N GLN A 212 -0.01 8.97 8.25
CA GLN A 212 -0.47 9.03 6.86
C GLN A 212 -0.53 7.63 6.24
N LEU A 213 0.56 6.86 6.29
CA LEU A 213 0.65 5.56 5.63
C LEU A 213 -0.26 4.50 6.28
N LEU A 214 -0.39 4.53 7.62
CA LEU A 214 -1.35 3.69 8.33
C LEU A 214 -2.78 4.02 7.91
N THR A 215 -3.11 5.31 7.80
CA THR A 215 -4.44 5.74 7.34
C THR A 215 -4.67 5.34 5.89
N ALA A 216 -3.67 5.50 5.01
CA ALA A 216 -3.72 5.08 3.62
C ALA A 216 -4.09 3.59 3.50
N SER A 217 -3.46 2.72 4.29
CA SER A 217 -3.78 1.28 4.32
C SER A 217 -5.21 1.00 4.81
N ILE A 218 -5.66 1.68 5.88
CA ILE A 218 -7.00 1.49 6.46
C ILE A 218 -8.10 1.92 5.47
N ILE A 219 -7.96 3.09 4.83
CA ILE A 219 -8.96 3.59 3.88
C ILE A 219 -8.88 2.88 2.52
N ALA A 220 -7.72 2.33 2.15
CA ALA A 220 -7.58 1.55 0.93
C ALA A 220 -8.40 0.25 0.97
N ALA A 221 -8.65 -0.36 2.13
CA ALA A 221 -9.45 -1.58 2.24
C ALA A 221 -10.89 -1.42 1.70
N PRO A 222 -11.71 -0.45 2.16
CA PRO A 222 -13.02 -0.20 1.55
C PRO A 222 -12.93 0.28 0.10
N ALA A 223 -11.90 1.04 -0.28
CA ALA A 223 -11.67 1.44 -1.68
C ALA A 223 -11.47 0.22 -2.59
N ALA A 224 -10.66 -0.74 -2.14
CA ALA A 224 -10.36 -1.97 -2.86
C ALA A 224 -11.60 -2.83 -3.04
N VAL A 225 -12.41 -2.99 -1.99
CA VAL A 225 -13.67 -3.73 -2.05
C VAL A 225 -14.64 -3.11 -3.04
N ALA A 226 -14.81 -1.78 -2.99
CA ALA A 226 -15.70 -1.07 -3.90
C ALA A 226 -15.22 -1.17 -5.34
N MET A 227 -13.93 -0.94 -5.60
CA MET A 227 -13.36 -1.01 -6.94
C MET A 227 -13.44 -2.45 -7.49
N ALA A 228 -13.16 -3.45 -6.66
CA ALA A 228 -13.27 -4.85 -7.03
C ALA A 228 -14.69 -5.21 -7.46
N LEU A 229 -15.70 -4.81 -6.68
CA LEU A 229 -17.11 -5.11 -6.98
C LEU A 229 -17.68 -4.28 -8.12
N VAL A 230 -17.12 -3.10 -8.41
CA VAL A 230 -17.46 -2.35 -9.63
C VAL A 230 -16.95 -3.08 -10.87
N MET A 231 -15.71 -3.59 -10.83
CA MET A 231 -15.07 -4.25 -11.99
C MET A 231 -15.50 -5.71 -12.19
N VAL A 232 -15.72 -6.47 -11.11
CA VAL A 232 -16.19 -7.86 -11.12
C VAL A 232 -17.32 -7.98 -10.09
N PRO A 233 -18.56 -7.63 -10.47
CA PRO A 233 -19.71 -7.70 -9.58
C PRO A 233 -19.99 -9.11 -9.08
N GLU A 234 -20.44 -9.20 -7.84
CA GLU A 234 -20.81 -10.45 -7.19
C GLU A 234 -22.18 -10.94 -7.64
N THR A 235 -22.29 -12.24 -7.92
CA THR A 235 -23.53 -12.86 -8.40
C THR A 235 -24.03 -14.01 -7.53
N VAL A 236 -23.33 -14.34 -6.45
CA VAL A 236 -23.72 -15.39 -5.50
C VAL A 236 -24.13 -14.75 -4.17
N ASP A 237 -25.20 -15.25 -3.55
CA ASP A 237 -25.70 -14.74 -2.26
C ASP A 237 -24.69 -14.88 -1.11
N SER A 238 -24.77 -13.96 -0.14
CA SER A 238 -23.83 -13.87 0.98
C SER A 238 -23.96 -15.00 2.00
N SER A 239 -25.12 -15.66 2.06
CA SER A 239 -25.46 -16.70 3.04
C SER A 239 -24.88 -18.08 2.75
N ALA A 240 -24.44 -18.34 1.51
CA ALA A 240 -23.86 -19.62 1.09
C ALA A 240 -22.32 -19.68 1.22
N ARG A 241 -21.70 -18.68 1.87
CA ARG A 241 -20.24 -18.48 1.88
C ARG A 241 -19.57 -19.07 3.10
N ALA A 242 -18.38 -19.61 2.90
CA ALA A 242 -17.63 -20.37 3.90
C ALA A 242 -17.24 -19.52 5.13
N HIS A 243 -17.27 -20.14 6.32
CA HIS A 243 -17.09 -19.51 7.63
C HIS A 243 -15.70 -19.77 8.22
N GLU A 244 -14.98 -18.73 8.62
CA GLU A 244 -13.63 -18.65 9.28
C GLU A 244 -12.98 -19.97 9.77
N PRO A 245 -11.74 -20.33 9.35
CA PRO A 245 -10.99 -21.37 10.03
C PRO A 245 -9.96 -20.72 10.97
N ASP A 246 -9.43 -21.48 11.90
CA ASP A 246 -8.45 -20.97 12.84
C ASP A 246 -7.03 -21.22 12.28
N PHE A 247 -6.36 -20.17 11.76
CA PHE A 247 -4.91 -20.24 11.53
C PHE A 247 -4.19 -20.09 12.87
N LYS A 248 -3.41 -21.10 13.28
CA LYS A 248 -2.71 -21.12 14.57
C LYS A 248 -1.24 -21.49 14.39
N TYR A 249 -0.36 -20.69 15.00
CA TYR A 249 0.99 -21.13 15.35
C TYR A 249 0.93 -22.02 16.59
N ASN A 250 1.83 -23.00 16.68
CA ASN A 250 1.84 -23.99 17.76
C ASN A 250 2.38 -23.42 19.08
N SER A 251 3.28 -22.43 19.01
CA SER A 251 3.84 -21.74 20.18
C SER A 251 4.30 -20.33 19.82
N THR A 252 4.68 -19.53 20.83
CA THR A 252 5.27 -18.22 20.61
C THR A 252 6.63 -18.33 19.90
N MET A 253 7.43 -19.36 20.20
CA MET A 253 8.70 -19.61 19.52
C MET A 253 8.49 -20.04 18.06
N ASP A 254 7.46 -20.85 17.80
CA ASP A 254 7.06 -21.23 16.44
C ASP A 254 6.64 -20.01 15.60
N ALA A 255 5.84 -19.12 16.20
CA ALA A 255 5.44 -17.86 15.58
C ALA A 255 6.66 -16.94 15.31
N PHE A 256 7.56 -16.79 16.28
CA PHE A 256 8.79 -16.02 16.12
C PHE A 256 9.68 -16.56 15.00
N ALA A 257 9.99 -17.86 15.03
CA ALA A 257 10.89 -18.48 14.07
C ALA A 257 10.32 -18.45 12.65
N THR A 258 9.02 -18.72 12.51
CA THR A 258 8.34 -18.67 11.21
C THR A 258 8.26 -17.23 10.70
N GLY A 259 7.82 -16.27 11.52
CA GLY A 259 7.74 -14.87 11.12
C GLY A 259 9.10 -14.27 10.77
N ALA A 260 10.18 -14.64 11.46
CA ALA A 260 11.54 -14.22 11.12
C ALA A 260 12.01 -14.83 9.79
N ALA A 261 11.74 -16.10 9.54
CA ALA A 261 12.08 -16.77 8.27
C ALA A 261 11.31 -16.16 7.09
N ASP A 262 10.00 -15.92 7.26
CA ASP A 262 9.16 -15.24 6.27
C ASP A 262 9.70 -13.84 5.99
N GLY A 263 10.04 -13.09 7.05
CA GLY A 263 10.66 -11.77 6.94
C GLY A 263 11.98 -11.77 6.17
N LEU A 264 12.86 -12.76 6.40
CA LEU A 264 14.11 -12.91 5.64
C LEU A 264 13.83 -13.15 4.16
N GLN A 265 12.85 -14.00 3.84
CA GLN A 265 12.46 -14.24 2.46
C GLN A 265 11.94 -12.95 1.79
N ILE A 266 11.16 -12.14 2.50
CA ILE A 266 10.72 -10.83 2.02
C ILE A 266 11.93 -9.92 1.74
N VAL A 267 12.90 -9.85 2.65
CA VAL A 267 14.13 -9.05 2.46
C VAL A 267 14.90 -9.46 1.21
N LEU A 268 15.13 -10.77 1.02
CA LEU A 268 15.84 -11.29 -0.16
C LEU A 268 15.08 -11.01 -1.45
N ASN A 269 13.75 -11.13 -1.42
CA ASN A 269 12.89 -10.81 -2.57
C ASN A 269 12.95 -9.32 -2.90
N ILE A 270 12.88 -8.43 -1.90
CA ILE A 270 13.00 -6.97 -2.09
C ILE A 270 14.35 -6.63 -2.72
N ALA A 271 15.45 -7.13 -2.15
CA ALA A 271 16.78 -6.84 -2.65
C ALA A 271 16.98 -7.31 -4.10
N THR A 272 16.59 -8.55 -4.40
CA THR A 272 16.70 -9.14 -5.74
C THR A 272 15.86 -8.35 -6.75
N MET A 273 14.62 -8.04 -6.38
CA MET A 273 13.70 -7.27 -7.21
C MET A 273 14.22 -5.85 -7.47
N LEU A 274 14.74 -5.15 -6.46
CA LEU A 274 15.27 -3.80 -6.63
C LEU A 274 16.50 -3.75 -7.53
N ILE A 275 17.43 -4.70 -7.39
CA ILE A 275 18.61 -4.80 -8.28
C ILE A 275 18.15 -4.95 -9.73
N ALA A 276 17.24 -5.90 -10.00
CA ALA A 276 16.73 -6.14 -11.34
C ALA A 276 15.94 -4.93 -11.88
N ALA A 277 15.05 -4.37 -11.07
CA ALA A 277 14.18 -3.25 -11.44
C ALA A 277 14.98 -1.98 -11.77
N LEU A 278 15.97 -1.62 -10.93
CA LEU A 278 16.80 -0.43 -11.16
C LEU A 278 17.73 -0.60 -12.36
N ALA A 279 18.28 -1.80 -12.57
CA ALA A 279 19.09 -2.09 -13.76
C ALA A 279 18.25 -1.99 -15.05
N LEU A 280 17.05 -2.58 -15.06
CA LEU A 280 16.13 -2.48 -16.19
C LEU A 280 15.64 -1.05 -16.42
N LEU A 281 15.32 -0.31 -15.35
CA LEU A 281 14.98 1.11 -15.42
C LEU A 281 16.07 1.90 -16.11
N TRP A 282 17.33 1.69 -15.71
CA TRP A 282 18.48 2.35 -16.31
C TRP A 282 18.61 2.03 -17.80
N LEU A 283 18.49 0.75 -18.18
CA LEU A 283 18.55 0.33 -19.59
C LEU A 283 17.43 0.95 -20.44
N VAL A 284 16.20 0.97 -19.92
CA VAL A 284 15.06 1.60 -20.60
C VAL A 284 15.29 3.10 -20.75
N ASN A 285 15.77 3.77 -19.70
CA ASN A 285 16.06 5.20 -19.75
C ASN A 285 17.22 5.53 -20.70
N ALA A 286 18.26 4.70 -20.77
CA ALA A 286 19.35 4.86 -21.72
C ALA A 286 18.82 4.72 -23.16
N GLY A 287 17.93 3.76 -23.41
CA GLY A 287 17.29 3.58 -24.72
C GLY A 287 16.36 4.74 -25.10
N LEU A 288 15.52 5.21 -24.17
CA LEU A 288 14.62 6.35 -24.41
C LEU A 288 15.39 7.67 -24.54
N GLY A 289 16.46 7.86 -23.77
CA GLY A 289 17.29 9.05 -23.81
C GLY A 289 18.08 9.23 -25.12
N ALA A 290 18.23 8.15 -25.91
CA ALA A 290 18.81 8.21 -27.25
C ALA A 290 17.83 8.77 -28.31
N LEU A 291 16.53 8.88 -27.99
CA LEU A 291 15.54 9.51 -28.86
C LEU A 291 15.65 11.05 -28.80
N PRO A 292 15.11 11.78 -29.80
CA PRO A 292 15.09 13.24 -29.77
C PRO A 292 14.46 13.78 -28.48
N ALA A 293 15.11 14.79 -27.90
CA ALA A 293 14.61 15.44 -26.70
C ALA A 293 13.22 16.04 -26.94
N VAL A 294 12.30 15.82 -25.99
CA VAL A 294 10.96 16.37 -26.01
C VAL A 294 10.85 17.41 -24.92
N GLY A 295 10.53 18.66 -25.30
CA GLY A 295 10.47 19.77 -24.36
C GLY A 295 11.82 20.15 -23.75
N GLY A 296 12.92 20.01 -24.52
CA GLY A 296 14.27 20.41 -24.12
C GLY A 296 15.05 19.36 -23.30
N GLU A 297 14.40 18.29 -22.86
CA GLU A 297 15.00 17.26 -22.00
C GLU A 297 14.93 15.86 -22.63
N PRO A 298 15.88 14.94 -22.34
CA PRO A 298 15.83 13.55 -22.78
C PRO A 298 14.58 12.80 -22.30
N LEU A 299 14.09 11.86 -23.09
CA LEU A 299 12.98 11.00 -22.67
C LEU A 299 13.45 9.99 -21.62
N SER A 300 12.60 9.74 -20.63
CA SER A 300 12.75 8.68 -19.64
C SER A 300 11.40 8.02 -19.40
N ILE A 301 11.39 6.79 -18.88
CA ILE A 301 10.13 6.11 -18.57
C ILE A 301 9.36 6.87 -17.50
N GLN A 302 10.05 7.50 -16.55
CA GLN A 302 9.49 8.39 -15.56
C GLN A 302 8.70 9.54 -16.19
N ARG A 303 9.24 10.18 -17.24
CA ARG A 303 8.56 11.30 -17.93
C ARG A 303 7.35 10.82 -18.73
N VAL A 304 7.49 9.72 -19.45
CA VAL A 304 6.39 9.13 -20.23
C VAL A 304 5.24 8.75 -19.31
N LEU A 305 5.52 8.03 -18.22
CA LEU A 305 4.49 7.66 -17.25
C LEU A 305 3.97 8.88 -16.49
N GLY A 306 4.81 9.88 -16.26
CA GLY A 306 4.41 11.18 -15.75
C GLY A 306 3.27 11.77 -16.57
N TRP A 307 3.39 11.81 -17.88
CA TRP A 307 2.32 12.31 -18.76
C TRP A 307 1.08 11.42 -18.78
N VAL A 308 1.25 10.10 -18.72
CA VAL A 308 0.12 9.14 -18.69
C VAL A 308 -0.70 9.29 -17.41
N PHE A 309 -0.06 9.41 -16.25
CA PHE A 309 -0.73 9.51 -14.96
C PHE A 309 -1.09 10.95 -14.56
N SER A 310 -0.51 11.98 -15.18
CA SER A 310 -0.81 13.40 -14.87
C SER A 310 -2.30 13.73 -14.84
N PRO A 311 -3.14 13.33 -15.82
CA PRO A 311 -4.56 13.63 -15.78
C PRO A 311 -5.25 13.01 -14.58
N LEU A 312 -4.87 11.79 -14.20
CA LEU A 312 -5.42 11.13 -13.03
C LEU A 312 -4.98 11.82 -11.74
N MET A 313 -3.68 12.13 -11.61
CA MET A 313 -3.13 12.82 -10.43
C MET A 313 -3.75 14.22 -10.27
N TYR A 314 -3.92 14.93 -11.38
CA TYR A 314 -4.66 16.19 -11.39
C TYR A 314 -6.06 16.00 -10.83
N MET A 315 -6.82 15.05 -11.36
CA MET A 315 -8.21 14.81 -10.95
C MET A 315 -8.37 14.40 -9.48
N ILE A 316 -7.39 13.72 -8.87
CA ILE A 316 -7.45 13.40 -7.43
C ILE A 316 -7.00 14.54 -6.51
N GLY A 317 -6.74 15.73 -7.07
CA GLY A 317 -6.53 16.96 -6.31
C GLY A 317 -5.13 17.56 -6.42
N VAL A 318 -4.18 16.97 -7.14
CA VAL A 318 -2.83 17.55 -7.32
C VAL A 318 -2.89 18.75 -8.28
N PRO A 319 -2.27 19.91 -7.99
CA PRO A 319 -2.19 21.03 -8.92
C PRO A 319 -1.53 20.63 -10.24
N TRP A 320 -1.94 21.23 -11.36
CA TRP A 320 -1.42 20.84 -12.69
C TRP A 320 0.10 21.02 -12.82
N SER A 321 0.68 22.01 -12.14
CA SER A 321 2.13 22.24 -12.10
C SER A 321 2.91 21.08 -11.48
N GLU A 322 2.30 20.34 -10.54
CA GLU A 322 2.93 19.25 -9.80
C GLU A 322 2.45 17.87 -10.28
N ALA A 323 1.38 17.82 -11.08
CA ALA A 323 0.80 16.59 -11.61
C ALA A 323 1.77 15.75 -12.45
N PRO A 324 2.71 16.30 -13.24
CA PRO A 324 3.74 15.51 -13.92
C PRO A 324 4.68 14.77 -12.98
N LEU A 325 5.14 15.45 -11.91
CA LEU A 325 6.02 14.84 -10.92
C LEU A 325 5.29 13.76 -10.13
N SER A 326 4.09 14.09 -9.64
CA SER A 326 3.22 13.14 -8.92
C SER A 326 2.83 11.93 -9.80
N GLY A 327 2.51 12.17 -11.08
CA GLY A 327 2.22 11.13 -12.06
C GLY A 327 3.43 10.26 -12.36
N SER A 328 4.62 10.84 -12.32
CA SER A 328 5.87 10.10 -12.52
C SER A 328 6.08 9.08 -11.42
N LEU A 329 5.87 9.47 -10.16
CA LEU A 329 5.95 8.58 -9.00
C LEU A 329 4.91 7.45 -9.07
N MET A 330 3.69 7.76 -9.52
CA MET A 330 2.66 6.73 -9.77
C MET A 330 3.07 5.75 -10.89
N GLY A 331 3.74 6.27 -11.92
CA GLY A 331 4.35 5.48 -12.98
C GLY A 331 5.44 4.53 -12.47
N ILE A 332 6.42 5.08 -11.74
CA ILE A 332 7.52 4.33 -11.11
C ILE A 332 6.94 3.22 -10.25
N LYS A 333 5.94 3.54 -9.43
CA LYS A 333 5.23 2.55 -8.60
C LYS A 333 4.63 1.42 -9.45
N THR A 334 3.96 1.76 -10.55
CA THR A 334 3.26 0.77 -11.39
C THR A 334 4.21 -0.16 -12.14
N VAL A 335 5.28 0.39 -12.72
CA VAL A 335 6.21 -0.37 -13.57
C VAL A 335 7.28 -1.09 -12.75
N LEU A 336 7.76 -0.44 -11.70
CA LEU A 336 8.75 -1.00 -10.78
C LEU A 336 8.01 -1.44 -9.52
N THR A 337 8.11 -0.65 -8.45
CA THR A 337 7.48 -0.92 -7.16
C THR A 337 7.22 0.38 -6.42
N GLU A 338 6.25 0.32 -5.50
CA GLU A 338 6.00 1.37 -4.52
C GLU A 338 7.24 1.66 -3.66
N PHE A 339 8.10 0.65 -3.45
CA PHE A 339 9.36 0.82 -2.74
C PHE A 339 10.28 1.85 -3.41
N VAL A 340 10.50 1.73 -4.73
CA VAL A 340 11.29 2.71 -5.49
C VAL A 340 10.58 4.06 -5.49
N ALA A 341 9.26 4.08 -5.65
CA ALA A 341 8.49 5.33 -5.64
C ALA A 341 8.57 6.08 -4.30
N PHE A 342 8.61 5.38 -3.16
CA PHE A 342 8.78 6.02 -1.85
C PHE A 342 10.19 6.57 -1.62
N ILE A 343 11.23 5.90 -2.13
CA ILE A 343 12.59 6.46 -2.12
C ILE A 343 12.61 7.78 -2.92
N GLU A 344 12.08 7.75 -4.14
CA GLU A 344 12.04 8.93 -5.01
C GLU A 344 11.21 10.06 -4.37
N LEU A 345 10.05 9.75 -3.78
CA LEU A 345 9.25 10.73 -3.05
C LEU A 345 9.99 11.32 -1.84
N GLY A 346 10.76 10.49 -1.12
CA GLY A 346 11.63 10.93 -0.02
C GLY A 346 12.71 11.90 -0.47
N ASN A 347 13.24 11.69 -1.69
CA ASN A 347 14.27 12.53 -2.29
C ASN A 347 13.73 13.81 -2.96
N VAL A 348 12.41 13.96 -3.14
CA VAL A 348 11.83 15.20 -3.68
C VAL A 348 12.04 16.34 -2.67
N PRO A 349 12.76 17.42 -3.05
CA PRO A 349 12.98 18.58 -2.18
C PRO A 349 11.67 19.19 -1.66
N ALA A 350 11.69 19.75 -0.44
CA ALA A 350 10.50 20.31 0.20
C ALA A 350 9.88 21.49 -0.58
N ASP A 351 10.70 22.25 -1.31
CA ASP A 351 10.29 23.38 -2.16
C ASP A 351 9.78 22.95 -3.55
N ALA A 352 10.05 21.71 -3.97
CA ALA A 352 9.65 21.19 -5.28
C ALA A 352 8.24 20.57 -5.31
N MET A 353 7.65 20.29 -4.15
CA MET A 353 6.32 19.67 -4.04
C MET A 353 5.61 20.14 -2.77
N ASP A 354 4.42 20.73 -2.93
CA ASP A 354 3.62 21.21 -1.82
C ASP A 354 3.27 20.08 -0.83
N PRO A 355 3.25 20.35 0.50
CA PRO A 355 2.88 19.35 1.50
C PRO A 355 1.56 18.62 1.20
N ARG A 356 0.56 19.32 0.65
CA ARG A 356 -0.70 18.71 0.24
C ARG A 356 -0.50 17.69 -0.87
N THR A 357 0.24 18.04 -1.92
CA THR A 357 0.55 17.13 -3.02
C THR A 357 1.37 15.95 -2.56
N ARG A 358 2.33 16.16 -1.66
CA ARG A 358 3.15 15.09 -1.09
C ARG A 358 2.29 14.05 -0.36
N ILE A 359 1.34 14.49 0.46
CA ILE A 359 0.41 13.62 1.17
C ILE A 359 -0.52 12.87 0.19
N ILE A 360 -1.11 13.57 -0.80
CA ILE A 360 -1.98 12.94 -1.82
C ILE A 360 -1.20 11.88 -2.60
N THR A 361 0.02 12.21 -3.03
CA THR A 361 0.89 11.31 -3.79
C THR A 361 1.28 10.10 -2.95
N ALA A 362 1.68 10.30 -1.68
CA ALA A 362 2.00 9.21 -0.76
C ALA A 362 0.82 8.23 -0.63
N HIS A 363 -0.42 8.72 -0.50
CA HIS A 363 -1.61 7.87 -0.44
C HIS A 363 -1.87 7.14 -1.77
N ALA A 364 -1.65 7.81 -2.91
CA ALA A 364 -1.87 7.22 -4.23
C ALA A 364 -0.85 6.12 -4.57
N ILE A 365 0.39 6.23 -4.10
CA ILE A 365 1.44 5.21 -4.33
C ILE A 365 1.47 4.14 -3.24
N CYS A 366 0.78 4.35 -2.10
CA CYS A 366 0.74 3.42 -0.97
C CYS A 366 -0.10 2.15 -1.26
N GLY A 367 0.47 1.23 -2.03
CA GLY A 367 -0.08 -0.11 -2.25
C GLY A 367 0.76 -0.94 -3.21
N PHE A 368 0.67 -2.26 -3.12
CA PHE A 368 1.49 -3.19 -3.89
C PHE A 368 1.12 -3.36 -5.37
N ALA A 369 0.19 -2.56 -5.93
CA ALA A 369 -0.23 -2.71 -7.32
C ALA A 369 0.87 -2.29 -8.31
N ASN A 370 1.68 -3.27 -8.74
CA ASN A 370 2.76 -3.13 -9.72
C ASN A 370 2.94 -4.44 -10.53
N PHE A 371 3.74 -4.40 -11.61
CA PHE A 371 3.93 -5.58 -12.47
C PHE A 371 4.62 -6.75 -11.75
N GLY A 372 5.60 -6.50 -10.88
CA GLY A 372 6.30 -7.53 -10.12
C GLY A 372 5.36 -8.26 -9.16
N SER A 373 4.48 -7.51 -8.50
CA SER A 373 3.49 -8.02 -7.55
C SER A 373 2.49 -8.99 -8.18
N ILE A 374 2.22 -8.91 -9.49
CA ILE A 374 1.41 -9.92 -10.19
C ILE A 374 2.06 -11.29 -10.07
N GLY A 375 3.36 -11.39 -10.35
CA GLY A 375 4.10 -12.64 -10.25
C GLY A 375 4.12 -13.18 -8.81
N ILE A 376 4.38 -12.32 -7.84
CA ILE A 376 4.45 -12.67 -6.41
C ILE A 376 3.08 -13.17 -5.91
N LEU A 377 2.00 -12.43 -6.20
CA LEU A 377 0.65 -12.78 -5.75
C LEU A 377 0.18 -14.08 -6.38
N ILE A 378 0.36 -14.27 -7.69
CA ILE A 378 -0.04 -15.51 -8.37
C ILE A 378 0.79 -16.69 -7.85
N GLY A 379 2.10 -16.51 -7.66
CA GLY A 379 2.96 -17.53 -7.07
C GLY A 379 2.49 -17.95 -5.69
N GLY A 380 2.24 -16.98 -4.80
CA GLY A 380 1.74 -17.23 -3.45
C GLY A 380 0.37 -17.91 -3.43
N LEU A 381 -0.60 -17.39 -4.17
CA LEU A 381 -1.94 -17.96 -4.24
C LEU A 381 -1.94 -19.37 -4.86
N ASN A 382 -1.06 -19.65 -5.84
CA ASN A 382 -0.94 -20.96 -6.46
C ASN A 382 -0.36 -22.02 -5.51
N ILE A 383 0.53 -21.63 -4.58
CA ILE A 383 0.99 -22.52 -3.50
C ILE A 383 -0.15 -22.83 -2.53
N ILE A 384 -1.03 -21.86 -2.29
CA ILE A 384 -2.14 -21.97 -1.34
C ILE A 384 -3.29 -22.81 -1.90
N CYS A 385 -3.71 -22.57 -3.14
CA CYS A 385 -4.81 -23.27 -3.81
C CYS A 385 -4.54 -23.44 -5.32
N PRO A 386 -3.75 -24.46 -5.72
CA PRO A 386 -3.35 -24.67 -7.11
C PRO A 386 -4.54 -24.93 -8.05
N GLU A 387 -5.66 -25.46 -7.54
CA GLU A 387 -6.85 -25.74 -8.35
C GLU A 387 -7.53 -24.48 -8.89
N ARG A 388 -7.25 -23.30 -8.30
CA ARG A 388 -7.80 -22.01 -8.72
C ARG A 388 -6.82 -21.16 -9.55
N ARG A 389 -5.68 -21.75 -9.97
CA ARG A 389 -4.64 -21.07 -10.75
C ARG A 389 -5.16 -20.34 -11.99
N SER A 390 -6.07 -20.95 -12.75
CA SER A 390 -6.68 -20.32 -13.93
C SER A 390 -7.41 -19.03 -13.57
N THR A 391 -8.18 -19.04 -12.49
CA THR A 391 -8.89 -17.85 -11.99
C THR A 391 -7.93 -16.74 -11.58
N PHE A 392 -6.83 -17.07 -10.89
CA PHE A 392 -5.82 -16.07 -10.51
C PHE A 392 -5.18 -15.40 -11.73
N LEU A 393 -4.84 -16.18 -12.76
CA LEU A 393 -4.26 -15.68 -13.99
C LEU A 393 -5.22 -14.76 -14.75
N GLU A 394 -6.49 -15.16 -14.88
CA GLU A 394 -7.52 -14.36 -15.57
C GLU A 394 -7.80 -13.02 -14.88
N LEU A 395 -7.65 -12.95 -13.55
CA LEU A 395 -7.90 -11.75 -12.75
C LEU A 395 -6.66 -10.86 -12.56
N SER A 396 -5.48 -11.33 -12.92
CA SER A 396 -4.19 -10.67 -12.66
C SER A 396 -4.10 -9.21 -13.11
N TRP A 397 -4.33 -8.94 -14.40
CA TRP A 397 -4.30 -7.59 -14.96
C TRP A 397 -5.41 -6.69 -14.42
N LYS A 398 -6.59 -7.26 -14.19
CA LYS A 398 -7.69 -6.52 -13.56
C LYS A 398 -7.34 -6.12 -12.14
N THR A 399 -6.60 -6.97 -11.41
CA THR A 399 -6.17 -6.72 -10.04
C THR A 399 -5.18 -5.57 -10.00
N LEU A 400 -4.23 -5.52 -10.94
CA LEU A 400 -3.32 -4.38 -11.08
C LEU A 400 -4.06 -3.06 -11.24
N ILE A 401 -5.01 -3.02 -12.18
CA ILE A 401 -5.78 -1.80 -12.45
C ILE A 401 -6.65 -1.44 -11.24
N ALA A 402 -7.38 -2.41 -10.69
CA ALA A 402 -8.27 -2.18 -9.55
C ALA A 402 -7.52 -1.71 -8.31
N GLY A 403 -6.36 -2.31 -8.01
CA GLY A 403 -5.51 -1.91 -6.89
C GLY A 403 -4.94 -0.51 -7.06
N THR A 404 -4.46 -0.17 -8.26
CA THR A 404 -4.00 1.19 -8.60
C THR A 404 -5.13 2.22 -8.48
N LEU A 405 -6.31 1.93 -9.00
CA LEU A 405 -7.46 2.82 -8.86
C LEU A 405 -7.91 2.96 -7.41
N ALA A 406 -7.82 1.90 -6.60
CA ALA A 406 -8.15 1.92 -5.19
C ALA A 406 -7.17 2.79 -4.37
N THR A 407 -5.87 2.75 -4.64
CA THR A 407 -4.93 3.68 -3.98
C THR A 407 -5.13 5.12 -4.45
N CYS A 408 -5.44 5.34 -5.73
CA CYS A 408 -5.84 6.67 -6.22
C CYS A 408 -7.14 7.18 -5.56
N LEU A 409 -8.10 6.30 -5.23
CA LEU A 409 -9.28 6.67 -4.45
C LEU A 409 -8.90 7.15 -3.05
N SER A 410 -7.98 6.45 -2.37
CA SER A 410 -7.43 6.90 -1.08
C SER A 410 -6.79 8.29 -1.20
N GLY A 411 -5.99 8.51 -2.25
CA GLY A 411 -5.41 9.82 -2.57
C GLY A 411 -6.48 10.89 -2.83
N ALA A 412 -7.55 10.57 -3.55
CA ALA A 412 -8.65 11.49 -3.83
C ALA A 412 -9.47 11.85 -2.58
N VAL A 413 -9.70 10.89 -1.68
CA VAL A 413 -10.38 11.14 -0.39
C VAL A 413 -9.55 12.12 0.46
N VAL A 414 -8.24 11.93 0.51
CA VAL A 414 -7.33 12.85 1.21
C VAL A 414 -7.27 14.20 0.51
N GLY A 415 -7.20 14.22 -0.82
CA GLY A 415 -7.21 15.45 -1.62
C GLY A 415 -8.51 16.25 -1.49
N ALA A 416 -9.63 15.57 -1.22
CA ALA A 416 -10.92 16.21 -0.96
C ALA A 416 -10.98 16.88 0.43
N LEU A 417 -10.16 16.46 1.39
CA LEU A 417 -10.13 17.00 2.76
C LEU A 417 -9.12 18.16 2.90
N PRO A 418 -9.30 19.05 3.89
CA PRO A 418 -8.39 20.17 4.11
C PRO A 418 -7.03 19.68 4.64
N VAL A 419 -5.92 20.18 4.06
CA VAL A 419 -4.57 19.71 4.37
C VAL A 419 -4.19 19.88 5.86
N GLN A 420 -4.71 20.92 6.52
CA GLN A 420 -4.43 21.19 7.94
C GLN A 420 -4.94 20.07 8.86
N LEU A 421 -5.90 19.25 8.40
CA LEU A 421 -6.35 18.06 9.10
C LEU A 421 -5.21 17.05 9.31
N PHE A 422 -4.35 16.91 8.30
CA PHE A 422 -3.32 15.89 8.19
C PHE A 422 -1.97 16.31 8.77
N ILE A 423 -1.63 17.60 8.64
CA ILE A 423 -0.36 18.15 9.14
C ILE A 423 -0.47 18.47 10.65
N GLY A 424 -1.69 18.70 11.15
CA GLY A 424 -1.92 19.29 12.47
C GLY A 424 -1.97 20.82 12.39
N ALA A 425 -2.58 21.45 13.39
CA ALA A 425 -2.48 22.91 13.51
C ALA A 425 -1.03 23.25 13.80
N ALA A 426 -0.40 24.09 12.97
CA ALA A 426 0.83 24.76 13.37
C ALA A 426 0.54 25.45 14.71
N GLY A 427 1.27 25.01 15.74
CA GLY A 427 1.26 25.68 17.05
C GLY A 427 1.89 27.06 16.94
#